data_AF-A0A2E9J8J3-F1
#
_entry.id   AF-A0A2E9J8J3-F1
#
_cell.length_a   1.000
_cell.length_b   1.000
_cell.length_c   1.000
_cell.angle_alpha   90.00
_cell.angle_beta   90.00
_cell.angle_gamma   90.00
#
_symmetry.space_group_name_H-M   'P 1'
#
loop_
_entity.id
_entity.type
_entity.pdbx_description
1 polymer ?
#
loop_
_entity_poly.entity_id
_entity_poly.type
_entity_poly.pdbx_seq_one_letter_code
_entity_poly.pdbx_strand_id
1 'polypeptide(L)' 'ERKGEEFDEELDAEIVQKVEEIQEKGSLALVATGAVSDDGIIDPRDTRTVISICLSTFRNKPIEGSQKYGVFRL' A
#
# COMPACT_ATOMS: atom_id res chain seq x y z
N GLU A 1 14.19 -1.55 -29.75
CA GLU A 1 14.35 -0.11 -30.06
C GLU A 1 13.00 0.57 -29.94
N ARG A 2 12.92 1.70 -29.22
CA ARG A 2 11.70 2.52 -29.13
C ARG A 2 11.58 3.33 -30.43
N LYS A 3 10.53 3.08 -31.24
CA LYS A 3 10.00 3.80 -32.42
C LYS A 3 10.92 4.51 -33.44
N GLY A 4 12.24 4.61 -33.26
CA GLY A 4 13.14 5.38 -34.13
C GLY A 4 12.99 6.89 -34.01
N GLU A 5 12.30 7.37 -32.96
CA GLU A 5 12.10 8.79 -32.68
C GLU A 5 13.26 9.31 -31.81
N GLU A 6 13.73 10.55 -32.06
CA GLU A 6 14.71 11.20 -31.17
C GLU A 6 14.10 11.40 -29.78
N PHE A 7 14.91 11.13 -28.76
CA PHE A 7 14.50 11.27 -27.38
C PHE A 7 14.64 12.72 -26.93
N ASP A 8 13.53 13.32 -26.55
CA ASP A 8 13.47 14.67 -26.00
C ASP A 8 13.67 14.62 -24.48
N GLU A 9 14.87 14.99 -24.03
CA GLU A 9 15.25 14.97 -22.61
C GLU A 9 14.48 16.00 -21.78
N GLU A 10 14.11 17.15 -22.35
CA GLU A 10 13.35 18.18 -21.63
C GLU A 10 11.91 17.72 -21.41
N LEU A 11 11.29 17.16 -22.47
CA LEU A 11 9.95 16.58 -22.36
C LEU A 11 9.90 15.39 -21.41
N ASP A 12 10.91 14.52 -21.42
CA ASP A 12 10.99 13.40 -20.48
C ASP A 12 11.11 13.89 -19.03
N ALA A 13 11.96 14.88 -18.76
CA ALA A 13 12.09 15.48 -17.44
C ALA A 13 10.76 16.05 -16.93
N GLU A 14 9.99 16.72 -17.79
CA GLU A 14 8.65 17.19 -17.44
C GLU A 14 7.67 16.05 -17.11
N ILE A 15 7.72 14.96 -17.88
CA ILE A 15 6.87 13.78 -17.64
C ILE A 15 7.23 13.15 -16.31
N VAL A 16 8.52 12.98 -16.03
CA VAL A 16 9.02 12.43 -14.77
C VAL A 16 8.52 13.27 -13.60
N GLN A 17 8.72 14.60 -13.65
CA GLN A 17 8.25 15.50 -12.59
C GLN A 17 6.75 15.37 -12.36
N LYS A 18 5.94 15.36 -13.44
CA LYS A 18 4.48 15.22 -13.34
C LYS A 18 4.08 13.90 -12.68
N VAL A 19 4.74 12.79 -13.02
CA VAL A 19 4.45 11.48 -12.45
C VAL A 19 4.85 11.42 -10.97
N GLU A 20 6.00 11.97 -10.61
CA GLU A 20 6.44 12.05 -9.21
C GLU A 20 5.47 12.86 -8.36
N GLU A 21 4.99 14.01 -8.86
CA GLU A 21 4.01 14.83 -8.16
C GLU A 21 2.66 14.11 -7.96
N ILE A 22 2.22 13.33 -8.95
CA ILE A 22 1.02 12.50 -8.83
C ILE A 22 1.23 11.41 -7.78
N GLN A 23 2.37 10.72 -7.84
CA GLN A 23 2.70 9.64 -6.92
C GLN A 23 2.79 10.14 -5.48
N GLU A 24 3.46 11.26 -5.24
CA GLU A 24 3.60 11.87 -3.91
C GLU A 24 2.22 12.21 -3.34
N LYS A 25 1.37 12.92 -4.10
CA LYS A 25 0.01 13.28 -3.68
C LYS A 25 -0.84 12.04 -3.41
N GLY A 26 -0.74 11.01 -4.25
CA GLY A 26 -1.47 9.76 -4.08
C GLY A 26 -0.98 8.92 -2.88
N SER A 27 0.26 9.11 -2.44
CA SER A 27 0.87 8.33 -1.35
C SER A 27 0.54 8.84 0.05
N LEU A 28 -0.10 10.00 0.17
CA LEU A 28 -0.44 10.60 1.46
C LEU A 28 -1.41 9.71 2.24
N ALA A 29 -1.17 9.57 3.56
CA ALA A 29 -1.98 8.75 4.44
C ALA A 29 -3.48 9.10 4.40
N LEU A 30 -3.81 10.39 4.27
CA LEU A 30 -5.21 10.85 4.17
C LEU A 30 -5.90 10.39 2.88
N VAL A 31 -5.16 10.21 1.79
CA VAL A 31 -5.72 9.67 0.54
C VAL A 31 -6.00 8.18 0.71
N ALA A 32 -5.07 7.42 1.29
CA ALA A 32 -5.26 5.99 1.55
C ALA A 32 -6.46 5.72 2.46
N THR A 33 -6.57 6.45 3.58
CA THR A 33 -7.66 6.26 4.55
C THR A 33 -9.01 6.72 3.97
N GLY A 34 -9.03 7.82 3.19
CA GLY A 34 -10.23 8.29 2.49
C GLY A 34 -10.71 7.32 1.40
N ALA A 35 -9.79 6.51 0.85
CA ALA A 35 -10.09 5.44 -0.09
C ALA A 35 -10.45 4.11 0.59
N VAL A 36 -10.46 4.04 1.92
CA VAL A 36 -10.68 2.80 2.70
C VAL A 36 -9.64 1.72 2.33
N SER A 37 -8.43 2.13 1.99
CA SER A 37 -7.32 1.22 1.73
C SER A 37 -6.66 0.72 3.03
N ASP A 38 -6.99 1.33 4.16
CA ASP A 38 -6.58 0.99 5.52
C ASP A 38 -7.78 1.09 6.47
N ASP A 39 -7.64 0.53 7.68
CA ASP A 39 -8.65 0.58 8.74
C ASP A 39 -8.50 1.82 9.64
N GLY A 40 -7.65 2.79 9.26
CA GLY A 40 -7.46 4.05 9.95
C GLY A 40 -5.99 4.45 10.18
N ILE A 41 -5.79 5.75 10.33
CA ILE A 41 -4.51 6.36 10.73
C ILE A 41 -4.39 6.33 12.25
N ILE A 42 -3.25 5.90 12.77
CA ILE A 42 -2.97 5.84 14.21
C ILE A 42 -1.70 6.63 14.58
N ASP A 43 -1.63 7.07 15.83
CA ASP A 43 -0.38 7.58 16.39
C ASP A 43 0.66 6.44 16.45
N PRO A 44 1.89 6.63 15.97
CA PRO A 44 2.93 5.60 16.05
C PRO A 44 3.22 5.09 17.48
N ARG A 45 2.95 5.90 18.51
CA ARG A 45 3.11 5.50 19.92
C ARG A 45 2.04 4.51 20.37
N ASP A 46 0.88 4.53 19.71
CA ASP A 46 -0.26 3.68 20.03
C ASP A 46 -0.25 2.33 19.32
N THR A 47 0.72 2.07 18.43
CA THR A 47 0.83 0.82 17.66
C THR A 47 0.72 -0.42 18.55
N ARG A 48 1.41 -0.45 19.70
CA ARG A 48 1.33 -1.58 20.65
C ARG A 48 -0.09 -1.77 21.17
N THR A 49 -0.76 -0.69 21.55
CA THR A 49 -2.12 -0.71 22.11
C THR A 49 -3.12 -1.20 21.08
N VAL A 50 -3.09 -0.65 19.87
CA VAL A 50 -3.98 -1.03 18.76
C VAL A 50 -3.82 -2.51 18.42
N ILE A 51 -2.58 -2.98 18.21
CA ILE A 51 -2.31 -4.40 17.94
C ILE A 51 -2.81 -5.29 19.09
N SER A 52 -2.63 -4.87 20.34
CA SER A 52 -3.09 -5.65 21.51
C SER A 52 -4.62 -5.79 21.52
N ILE A 53 -5.34 -4.74 21.16
CA ILE A 53 -6.81 -4.77 21.01
C ILE A 53 -7.23 -5.73 19.90
N CYS A 54 -6.61 -5.64 18.71
CA CYS A 54 -6.88 -6.54 17.59
C CYS A 54 -6.67 -8.01 17.97
N LEU A 55 -5.53 -8.31 18.62
CA LEU A 55 -5.22 -9.67 19.08
C LEU A 55 -6.20 -10.17 20.14
N SER A 56 -6.58 -9.32 21.09
CA SER A 56 -7.58 -9.69 22.12
C SER A 56 -8.92 -10.08 21.48
N THR A 57 -9.30 -9.42 20.38
CA THR A 57 -10.53 -9.69 19.64
C THR A 57 -10.47 -11.01 18.88
N PHE A 58 -9.36 -11.27 18.18
CA PHE A 58 -9.13 -12.52 17.44
C PHE A 58 -9.12 -13.75 18.34
N ARG A 59 -8.57 -13.64 19.56
CA ARG A 59 -8.45 -14.76 20.50
C ARG A 59 -9.77 -15.24 21.11
N ASN A 60 -10.91 -14.62 20.77
CA ASN A 60 -12.22 -15.08 21.19
C ASN A 60 -12.66 -16.39 20.50
N LYS A 61 -11.91 -16.88 19.50
CA LYS A 61 -12.16 -18.16 18.80
C LYS A 61 -10.93 -19.08 18.88
N PRO A 62 -11.11 -20.42 18.79
CA PRO A 62 -10.00 -21.34 18.63
C PRO A 62 -9.12 -20.97 17.44
N ILE A 63 -7.80 -21.10 17.61
CA ILE A 63 -6.83 -20.88 16.54
C ILE A 63 -6.69 -22.20 15.78
N GLU A 64 -7.27 -22.26 14.58
CA GLU A 64 -7.23 -23.43 13.70
C GLU A 64 -6.53 -23.06 12.38
N GLY A 65 -5.55 -23.86 11.99
CA GLY A 65 -4.85 -23.70 10.70
C GLY A 65 -5.51 -24.50 9.58
N SER A 66 -5.25 -24.13 8.33
CA SER A 66 -5.61 -24.99 7.19
C SER A 66 -4.65 -26.18 7.11
N GLN A 67 -5.18 -27.37 6.88
CA GLN A 67 -4.38 -28.58 6.63
C GLN A 67 -3.92 -28.72 5.17
N LYS A 68 -4.31 -27.77 4.31
CA LYS A 68 -4.02 -27.78 2.88
C LYS A 68 -3.65 -26.38 2.40
N TYR A 69 -2.77 -26.31 1.40
CA TYR A 69 -2.49 -25.08 0.68
C TYR A 69 -3.47 -24.90 -0.48
N GLY A 70 -3.58 -23.66 -0.97
CA GLY A 70 -4.22 -23.37 -2.26
C GLY A 70 -3.40 -23.88 -3.44
N VAL A 71 -3.88 -23.66 -4.66
CA VAL A 71 -3.17 -24.05 -5.87
C VAL A 71 -1.96 -23.15 -6.09
N PHE A 72 -0.78 -23.76 -6.24
CA PHE A 72 0.42 -23.04 -6.68
C PHE A 72 0.45 -22.99 -8.21
N ARG A 73 0.68 -21.79 -8.76
CA ARG A 73 1.00 -21.62 -10.18
C ARG A 73 2.52 -21.54 -10.32
N LEU A 74 3.11 -22.61 -10.88
CA LEU A 74 4.53 -22.75 -11.18
C LEU A 74 4.83 -22.39 -12.63
#